data_AF-A0A5Q7EI90-F1
#
_entry.id   AF-A0A5Q7EI90-F1
#
_cell.length_a   1.000
_cell.length_b   1.000
_cell.length_c   1.000
_cell.angle_alpha   90.00
_cell.angle_beta   90.00
_cell.angle_gamma   90.00
#
_symmetry.space_group_name_H-M   'P 1'
#
loop_
_entity.id
_entity.type
_entity.pdbx_description
1 polymer ?
#
loop_
_entity_poly.entity_id
_entity_poly.type
_entity_poly.pdbx_seq_one_letter_code
_entity_poly.pdbx_strand_id
1 'polypeptide(L)' 'TTSPAHTLQTWLDLTEQLLETGVDSIAIKDMSGILTPMAAFELVSEIKKRFEVRLHLHCHATTGMAEMALLKAIEAGV' A
#
# COMPACT_ATOMS: atom_id res chain seq x y z
N THR A 1 -3.20 4.49 -6.96
CA THR A 1 -3.31 5.60 -7.94
C THR A 1 -3.49 6.91 -7.19
N THR A 2 -3.34 8.07 -7.85
CA THR A 2 -3.47 9.39 -7.22
C THR A 2 -4.52 10.22 -7.96
N SER A 3 -5.57 10.65 -7.25
CA SER A 3 -6.56 11.61 -7.73
C SER A 3 -7.34 12.19 -6.55
N PRO A 4 -8.17 13.23 -6.73
CA PRO A 4 -9.03 13.75 -5.65
C PRO A 4 -9.97 12.71 -5.03
N ALA A 5 -10.27 11.62 -5.74
CA ALA A 5 -11.13 10.55 -5.24
C ALA A 5 -10.37 9.44 -4.48
N HIS A 6 -9.04 9.42 -4.53
CA HIS A 6 -8.21 8.39 -3.90
C HIS A 6 -7.48 8.97 -2.70
N THR A 7 -8.05 8.74 -1.52
CA THR A 7 -7.48 9.15 -0.23
C THR A 7 -7.04 7.94 0.57
N LEU A 8 -6.30 8.17 1.66
CA LEU A 8 -5.95 7.10 2.60
C LEU A 8 -7.18 6.31 3.05
N GLN A 9 -8.27 6.99 3.42
CA GLN A 9 -9.49 6.32 3.87
C GLN A 9 -10.07 5.40 2.79
N THR A 10 -10.11 5.84 1.52
CA THR A 10 -10.63 4.98 0.44
C THR A 10 -9.82 3.70 0.24
N TRP A 11 -8.51 3.73 0.49
CA TRP A 11 -7.67 2.53 0.43
C TRP A 11 -7.90 1.60 1.62
N LEU A 12 -8.18 2.16 2.80
CA LEU A 12 -8.49 1.39 4.01
C LEU A 12 -9.87 0.72 3.89
N ASP A 13 -10.87 1.42 3.37
CA ASP A 13 -12.20 0.87 3.11
C ASP A 13 -12.12 -0.29 2.09
N LEU A 14 -11.34 -0.11 1.01
CA LEU A 14 -11.10 -1.19 0.04
C LEU A 14 -10.36 -2.38 0.66
N THR A 15 -9.41 -2.11 1.56
CA THR A 15 -8.67 -3.17 2.29
C THR A 15 -9.65 -4.00 3.12
N GLU A 16 -10.54 -3.36 3.87
CA GLU A 16 -11.57 -4.03 4.68
C GLU A 16 -12.50 -4.87 3.80
N GLN A 17 -13.02 -4.30 2.70
CA GLN A 17 -13.87 -5.03 1.75
C GLN A 17 -13.18 -6.28 1.18
N LEU A 18 -11.89 -6.20 0.86
CA LEU A 18 -11.13 -7.36 0.39
C LEU A 18 -10.99 -8.43 1.48
N LEU A 19 -10.74 -8.04 2.72
CA LEU A 19 -10.65 -8.97 3.86
C LEU A 19 -11.97 -9.69 4.14
N GLU A 20 -13.10 -8.99 4.02
CA GLU A 20 -14.44 -9.59 4.15
C GLU A 20 -14.69 -10.71 3.14
N THR A 21 -14.01 -10.70 1.99
CA THR A 21 -14.10 -11.79 1.00
C THR A 21 -13.30 -13.05 1.37
N GLY A 22 -12.49 -13.00 2.45
CA GLY A 22 -11.72 -14.14 2.95
C GLY A 22 -10.35 -14.32 2.32
N VAL A 23 -9.71 -13.25 1.84
CA VAL A 23 -8.36 -13.32 1.27
C VAL A 23 -7.27 -13.59 2.32
N ASP A 24 -6.26 -14.37 1.96
CA ASP A 24 -5.12 -14.68 2.86
C ASP A 24 -4.05 -13.57 2.95
N SER A 25 -4.06 -12.64 2.00
CA SER A 25 -3.09 -11.53 1.87
C SER A 25 -3.60 -10.45 0.93
N ILE A 26 -3.06 -9.24 1.04
CA ILE A 26 -3.39 -8.09 0.18
C ILE A 26 -2.14 -7.60 -0.53
N ALA A 27 -2.26 -7.35 -1.83
CA ALA A 27 -1.20 -6.77 -2.66
C ALA A 27 -1.47 -5.29 -2.94
N ILE A 28 -0.51 -4.43 -2.58
CA ILE A 28 -0.47 -3.03 -3.01
C ILE A 28 0.34 -2.98 -4.31
N LYS A 29 -0.32 -2.65 -5.43
CA LYS A 29 0.32 -2.64 -6.75
C LYS A 29 0.43 -1.22 -7.31
N ASP A 30 1.67 -0.74 -7.42
CA ASP A 30 2.02 0.47 -8.15
C ASP A 30 2.59 0.13 -9.54
N MET A 31 1.69 0.12 -10.52
CA MET A 31 2.01 -0.20 -11.93
C MET A 31 2.80 0.92 -12.62
N SER A 32 2.59 2.18 -12.23
CA SER A 32 3.19 3.34 -12.92
C SER A 32 4.48 3.80 -12.27
N GLY A 33 4.83 3.28 -11.09
CA GLY A 33 5.98 3.73 -10.30
C GLY A 33 5.73 5.07 -9.62
N ILE A 34 4.49 5.45 -9.34
CA ILE A 34 4.15 6.78 -8.80
C ILE A 34 3.98 6.80 -7.28
N LEU A 35 4.11 5.67 -6.60
CA LEU A 35 3.99 5.57 -5.14
C LEU A 35 5.19 6.25 -4.48
N THR A 36 4.93 7.32 -3.73
CA THR A 36 5.98 8.01 -3.01
C THR A 36 6.39 7.25 -1.74
N PRO A 37 7.64 7.36 -1.29
CA PRO A 37 8.10 6.64 -0.10
C PRO A 37 7.30 6.95 1.17
N MET A 38 6.89 8.22 1.34
CA MET A 38 6.08 8.62 2.49
C MET A 38 4.65 8.11 2.40
N ALA A 39 4.05 8.10 1.20
CA ALA A 39 2.72 7.52 1.00
C ALA A 39 2.74 5.99 1.22
N ALA A 40 3.81 5.31 0.81
CA ALA A 40 4.00 3.89 1.08
C ALA A 40 4.06 3.61 2.59
N PHE A 41 4.88 4.39 3.32
CA PHE A 41 5.00 4.29 4.78
C PHE A 41 3.65 4.49 5.48
N GLU A 42 2.94 5.56 5.13
CA GLU A 42 1.66 5.92 5.74
C GLU A 42 0.60 4.86 5.47
N LEU A 43 0.42 4.45 4.22
CA LEU A 43 -0.59 3.46 3.83
C LEU A 43 -0.33 2.11 4.53
N VAL A 44 0.91 1.62 4.47
CA VAL A 44 1.28 0.34 5.12
C VAL A 44 1.08 0.43 6.63
N SER A 45 1.54 1.51 7.27
CA SER A 45 1.39 1.70 8.72
C SER A 45 -0.08 1.65 9.14
N GLU A 46 -0.96 2.33 8.42
CA GLU A 46 -2.38 2.38 8.76
C GLU A 46 -3.09 1.06 8.52
N ILE A 47 -2.75 0.33 7.46
CA ILE A 47 -3.28 -1.01 7.23
C ILE A 47 -2.83 -1.95 8.36
N LYS A 48 -1.53 -1.98 8.69
CA LYS A 48 -0.98 -2.86 9.73
C LYS A 48 -1.49 -2.54 11.14
N LYS A 49 -1.91 -1.29 11.42
CA LYS A 49 -2.55 -0.91 12.69
C LYS A 49 -3.97 -1.45 12.81
N ARG A 50 -4.72 -1.50 11.71
CA ARG A 50 -6.16 -1.82 11.71
C ARG A 50 -6.45 -3.29 11.43
N PHE A 51 -5.60 -3.94 10.64
CA PHE A 51 -5.87 -5.26 10.10
C PHE A 51 -4.68 -6.21 10.30
N GLU A 52 -4.97 -7.40 10.82
CA GLU A 52 -4.00 -8.49 10.92
C GLU A 52 -3.91 -9.22 9.57
N VAL A 53 -3.27 -8.59 8.59
CA VAL A 53 -3.12 -9.11 7.22
C VAL A 53 -1.66 -9.14 6.78
N ARG A 54 -1.32 -10.14 5.95
CA ARG A 54 -0.05 -10.18 5.20
C ARG A 54 -0.12 -9.24 4.01
N LEU A 55 0.85 -8.34 3.90
CA LEU A 55 0.93 -7.40 2.80
C LEU A 55 2.02 -7.80 1.81
N HIS A 56 1.80 -7.43 0.55
CA HIS A 56 2.79 -7.54 -0.51
C HIS A 56 2.84 -6.22 -1.26
N LEU A 57 4.00 -5.57 -1.32
CA LEU A 57 4.20 -4.38 -2.14
C LEU A 57 4.85 -4.74 -3.48
N HIS A 58 4.15 -4.43 -4.58
CA HIS A 58 4.68 -4.50 -5.94
C HIS A 58 4.84 -3.08 -6.48
N CYS A 59 6.07 -2.65 -6.79
CA CYS A 59 6.35 -1.34 -7.36
C CYS A 59 7.15 -1.44 -8.67
N HIS A 60 6.78 -0.63 -9.65
CA HIS A 60 7.57 -0.43 -10.86
C HIS A 60 8.64 0.65 -10.63
N ALA A 61 9.86 0.43 -11.15
CA ALA A 61 10.99 1.36 -10.99
C ALA A 61 11.05 2.50 -12.02
N THR A 62 9.98 2.69 -12.81
CA THR A 62 9.96 3.61 -13.97
C THR A 62 10.35 5.05 -13.64
N THR A 63 10.04 5.52 -12.43
CA THR A 63 10.27 6.90 -11.97
C THR A 63 11.46 7.04 -11.01
N GLY A 64 12.12 5.92 -10.66
CA GLY A 64 13.16 5.88 -9.63
C GLY A 64 12.65 5.91 -8.18
N MET A 65 11.33 5.77 -7.95
CA MET A 65 10.73 5.82 -6.60
C MET A 65 10.67 4.45 -5.90
N ALA A 66 10.81 3.35 -6.64
CA ALA A 66 10.49 2.01 -6.16
C ALA A 66 11.35 1.57 -4.97
N GLU A 67 12.66 1.79 -5.02
CA GLU A 67 13.62 1.34 -4.01
C GLU A 67 13.34 2.04 -2.67
N MET A 68 13.13 3.36 -2.71
CA MET A 68 12.79 4.13 -1.51
C MET A 68 11.40 3.78 -0.99
N ALA A 69 10.42 3.55 -1.87
CA ALA A 69 9.09 3.12 -1.47
C ALA A 69 9.09 1.74 -0.81
N LEU A 70 9.85 0.79 -1.34
CA LEU A 70 10.05 -0.53 -0.74
C LEU A 70 10.70 -0.42 0.63
N LEU A 71 11.80 0.35 0.77
CA LEU A 71 12.47 0.55 2.06
C LEU A 71 11.51 1.11 3.12
N LYS A 72 10.76 2.14 2.76
CA LYS A 72 9.79 2.76 3.69
C LYS A 72 8.62 1.83 4.02
N ALA A 73 8.16 1.02 3.08
CA ALA A 73 7.13 0.00 3.35
C ALA A 73 7.65 -1.10 4.30
N ILE A 74 8.90 -1.53 4.15
CA ILE A 74 9.56 -2.48 5.06
C ILE A 74 9.61 -1.91 6.48
N GLU A 75 10.02 -0.65 6.64
CA GLU A 75 10.03 0.02 7.95
C GLU A 75 8.63 0.14 8.58
N ALA A 76 7.58 0.22 7.75
CA ALA A 76 6.18 0.27 8.20
C ALA A 76 5.58 -1.11 8.48
N GLY A 77 6.29 -2.20 8.17
CA GLY A 77 5.88 -3.58 8.47
C GLY A 77 5.09 -4.28 7.36
N VAL A 78 5.38 -3.96 6.09
CA VAL A 78 4.87 -4.72 4.93
C VAL A 78 5.26 -6.20 5.02
#